data_AF-A0A5C8Z7U6-F1
#
_entry.id   AF-A0A5C8Z7U6-F1
#
_cell.length_a   1.000
_cell.length_b   1.000
_cell.length_c   1.000
_cell.angle_alpha   90.00
_cell.angle_beta   90.00
_cell.angle_gamma   90.00
#
_symmetry.space_group_name_H-M   'P 1'
#
loop_
_entity.id
_entity.type
_entity.pdbx_description
1 polymer ?
#
loop_
_entity_poly.entity_id
_entity_poly.type
_entity_poly.pdbx_seq_one_letter_code
_entity_poly.pdbx_strand_id
1 'polypeptide(L)'
;MNKVLFFFLITIVFQILPATRLQATEFIVETKEITEQKFNEMVTNLKPYEQPELVRITDVDEAIKALNGRFIFNDERFEILSTQGDPIYTHVYQEEPDTFVAYYPEDNLIYKKDWMESDYVISTVTGEFLGEVPSGRNYSPGYQYRMSAFYNGQEAEWFIQKKVSGHWVKLNGHSDNYQLHTVRDFYWVDEHRFFFSQHYFEKYYLGTVTKK
;
A
#
# COMPACT_ATOMS: atom_id res chain seq x y z
N MET A 1 -5.81 61.44 -28.82
CA MET A 1 -4.72 60.43 -28.77
C MET A 1 -4.96 59.57 -27.53
N ASN A 2 -5.62 58.42 -27.70
CA ASN A 2 -5.99 57.51 -26.62
C ASN A 2 -5.03 56.32 -26.60
N LYS A 3 -4.36 56.07 -25.47
CA LYS A 3 -3.71 54.79 -25.15
C LYS A 3 -3.64 54.62 -23.64
N VAL A 4 -4.48 53.76 -23.07
CA VAL A 4 -4.23 53.02 -21.82
C VAL A 4 -5.03 51.72 -21.92
N LEU A 5 -4.39 50.65 -22.40
CA LEU A 5 -3.93 49.48 -21.63
C LEU A 5 -5.06 48.50 -21.27
N PHE A 6 -5.24 47.50 -22.15
CA PHE A 6 -6.00 46.28 -21.87
C PHE A 6 -5.16 45.38 -20.97
N PHE A 7 -5.62 45.10 -19.75
CA PHE A 7 -5.11 44.01 -18.93
C PHE A 7 -5.74 42.70 -19.44
N PHE A 8 -4.92 41.83 -20.05
CA PHE A 8 -5.29 40.44 -20.26
C PHE A 8 -5.10 39.68 -18.94
N LEU A 9 -6.22 39.33 -18.31
CA LEU A 9 -6.27 38.37 -17.22
C LEU A 9 -6.09 36.97 -17.83
N ILE A 10 -4.88 36.42 -17.78
CA ILE A 10 -4.66 35.01 -18.13
C ILE A 10 -5.03 34.19 -16.90
N THR A 11 -6.28 33.73 -16.85
CA THR A 11 -6.69 32.69 -15.91
C THR A 11 -6.07 31.37 -16.37
N ILE A 12 -4.91 31.01 -15.82
CA ILE A 12 -4.37 29.65 -15.93
C ILE A 12 -5.24 28.77 -15.04
N VAL A 13 -6.28 28.18 -15.63
CA VAL A 13 -7.01 27.07 -15.00
C VAL A 13 -6.07 25.87 -15.08
N PHE A 14 -5.36 25.59 -13.98
CA PHE A 14 -4.77 24.27 -13.77
C PHE A 14 -5.94 23.28 -13.63
N GLN A 15 -6.33 22.67 -14.74
CA GLN A 15 -7.09 21.43 -14.69
C GLN A 15 -6.17 20.37 -14.08
N ILE A 16 -6.27 20.18 -12.76
CA ILE A 16 -5.78 18.99 -12.09
C ILE A 16 -6.67 17.86 -12.60
N LEU A 17 -6.31 17.29 -13.76
CA LEU A 17 -6.83 16.00 -14.17
C LEU A 17 -6.45 15.00 -13.07
N PRO A 18 -7.38 14.16 -12.59
CA PRO A 18 -7.04 13.09 -11.67
C PRO A 18 -6.14 12.11 -12.41
N ALA A 19 -4.83 12.24 -12.22
CA ALA A 19 -3.81 11.32 -12.72
C ALA A 19 -3.97 9.89 -12.14
N THR A 20 -4.93 9.68 -11.23
CA THR A 20 -5.21 8.42 -10.55
C THR A 20 -6.00 7.41 -11.39
N ARG A 21 -6.45 7.73 -12.61
CA ARG A 21 -7.02 6.75 -13.56
C ARG A 21 -6.03 6.23 -14.61
N LEU A 22 -4.74 6.51 -14.48
CA LEU A 22 -3.72 6.01 -15.40
C LEU A 22 -3.32 4.56 -15.08
N GLN A 23 -3.64 3.67 -16.03
CA GLN A 23 -2.76 2.58 -16.48
C GLN A 23 -2.72 1.24 -15.71
N ALA A 24 -3.62 0.97 -14.76
CA ALA A 24 -3.77 -0.37 -14.18
C ALA A 24 -4.24 -1.43 -15.22
N THR A 25 -5.02 -0.98 -16.21
CA THR A 25 -5.72 -1.85 -17.15
C THR A 25 -4.84 -2.51 -18.21
N GLU A 26 -3.57 -2.07 -18.36
CA GLU A 26 -2.62 -2.56 -19.35
C GLU A 26 -1.81 -3.78 -18.88
N PHE A 27 -1.88 -4.18 -17.61
CA PHE A 27 -1.10 -5.31 -17.10
C PHE A 27 -2.01 -6.42 -16.60
N ILE A 28 -1.52 -7.66 -16.66
CA ILE A 28 -2.17 -8.84 -16.09
C ILE A 28 -1.21 -9.62 -15.23
N VAL A 29 -1.75 -10.27 -14.21
CA VAL A 29 -1.05 -11.22 -13.36
C VAL A 29 -1.54 -12.61 -13.71
N GLU A 30 -0.69 -13.41 -14.33
CA GLU A 30 -0.96 -14.79 -14.68
C GLU A 30 -0.30 -15.72 -13.67
N THR A 31 -0.98 -16.81 -13.30
CA THR A 31 -0.46 -17.81 -12.39
C THR A 31 -0.62 -19.21 -12.98
N LYS A 32 0.39 -20.06 -12.75
CA LYS A 32 0.39 -21.46 -13.15
C LYS A 32 0.83 -22.31 -11.97
N GLU A 33 0.04 -23.33 -11.64
CA GLU A 33 0.39 -24.28 -10.58
C GLU A 33 1.69 -25.02 -10.92
N ILE A 34 2.53 -25.23 -9.91
CA ILE A 34 3.79 -25.99 -9.97
C ILE A 34 3.83 -27.03 -8.86
N THR A 35 4.73 -28.00 -8.97
CA THR A 35 4.92 -29.00 -7.91
C THR A 35 5.68 -28.41 -6.72
N GLU A 36 5.51 -29.01 -5.55
CA GLU A 36 6.30 -28.70 -4.36
C GLU A 36 7.81 -28.84 -4.62
N GLN A 37 8.21 -29.93 -5.29
CA GLN A 37 9.62 -30.13 -5.68
C GLN A 37 10.15 -28.93 -6.48
N LYS A 38 9.36 -28.44 -7.45
CA LYS A 38 9.77 -27.30 -8.26
C LYS A 38 9.86 -26.02 -7.42
N PHE A 39 8.91 -25.81 -6.51
CA PHE A 39 8.94 -24.69 -5.58
C PHE A 39 10.21 -24.70 -4.72
N ASN A 40 10.54 -25.84 -4.11
CA ASN A 40 11.73 -26.00 -3.27
C ASN A 40 13.04 -25.81 -4.06
N GLU A 41 13.11 -26.32 -5.29
CA GLU A 41 14.23 -26.04 -6.21
C GLU A 41 14.37 -24.53 -6.49
N MET A 42 13.26 -23.81 -6.67
CA MET A 42 13.29 -22.37 -6.92
C MET A 42 13.72 -21.57 -5.68
N VAL A 43 13.24 -21.93 -4.48
CA VAL A 43 13.70 -21.33 -3.22
C VAL A 43 15.23 -21.50 -3.08
N THR A 44 15.73 -22.71 -3.34
CA THR A 44 17.17 -23.02 -3.21
C THR A 44 18.04 -22.23 -4.19
N ASN A 45 17.51 -21.94 -5.38
CA ASN A 45 18.23 -21.22 -6.44
C ASN A 45 17.93 -19.71 -6.47
N LEU A 46 17.16 -19.21 -5.51
CA LEU A 46 16.76 -17.81 -5.48
C LEU A 46 17.99 -16.92 -5.26
N LYS A 47 18.18 -15.94 -6.14
CA LYS A 47 19.22 -14.94 -5.95
C LYS A 47 18.71 -13.91 -4.93
N PRO A 48 19.42 -13.70 -3.81
CA PRO A 48 19.04 -12.65 -2.88
C PRO A 48 19.19 -11.29 -3.56
N TYR A 49 18.31 -10.37 -3.18
CA TYR A 49 18.40 -8.97 -3.52
C TYR A 49 17.86 -8.18 -2.34
N GLU A 50 18.32 -6.93 -2.22
CA GLU A 50 17.99 -6.10 -1.06
C GLU A 50 16.54 -5.63 -1.15
N GLN A 51 15.82 -5.68 -0.03
CA GLN A 51 14.55 -5.01 0.14
C GLN A 51 14.82 -3.60 0.68
N PRO A 52 13.99 -2.59 0.33
CA PRO A 52 14.14 -1.27 0.92
C PRO A 52 13.95 -1.37 2.44
N GLU A 53 14.83 -0.71 3.18
CA GLU A 53 14.61 -0.55 4.62
C GLU A 53 13.40 0.34 4.85
N LEU A 54 12.54 -0.07 5.78
CA LEU A 54 11.35 0.67 6.14
C LEU A 54 11.54 1.24 7.55
N VAL A 55 11.65 2.56 7.65
CA VAL A 55 11.65 3.23 8.94
C VAL A 55 10.26 3.11 9.57
N ARG A 56 10.20 2.58 10.79
CA ARG A 56 8.97 2.34 11.53
C ARG A 56 9.12 2.87 12.96
N ILE A 57 8.25 3.79 13.35
CA ILE A 57 8.14 4.29 14.73
C ILE A 57 6.99 3.53 15.38
N THR A 58 7.27 2.77 16.44
CA THR A 58 6.28 1.92 17.15
C THR A 58 5.86 2.46 18.49
N ASP A 59 6.60 3.43 19.02
CA ASP A 59 6.23 4.19 20.19
C ASP A 59 5.27 5.32 19.79
N VAL A 60 4.14 5.43 20.49
CA VAL A 60 3.10 6.40 20.15
C VAL A 60 3.52 7.83 20.48
N ASP A 61 4.26 8.05 21.56
CA ASP A 61 4.74 9.38 21.96
C ASP A 61 5.78 9.89 20.95
N GLU A 62 6.66 9.00 20.47
CA GLU A 62 7.58 9.31 19.36
C GLU A 62 6.82 9.65 18.07
N ALA A 63 5.74 8.94 17.74
CA ALA A 63 4.93 9.23 16.56
C ALA A 63 4.21 10.59 16.68
N ILE A 64 3.63 10.90 17.85
CA ILE A 64 3.00 12.21 18.14
C ILE A 64 4.03 13.34 17.98
N LYS A 65 5.24 13.14 18.51
CA LYS A 65 6.35 14.08 18.37
C LYS A 65 6.79 14.23 16.92
N ALA A 66 6.95 13.13 16.19
CA ALA A 66 7.36 13.14 14.79
C ALA A 66 6.34 13.85 13.88
N LEU A 67 5.04 13.73 14.22
CA LEU A 67 3.96 14.42 13.53
C LEU A 67 3.70 15.84 14.05
N ASN A 68 4.55 16.32 14.98
CA ASN A 68 4.52 17.68 15.52
C ASN A 68 3.13 18.09 16.05
N GLY A 69 2.48 17.20 16.80
CA GLY A 69 1.16 17.43 17.38
C GLY A 69 -0.01 17.32 16.40
N ARG A 70 0.23 16.94 15.14
CA ARG A 70 -0.85 16.65 14.16
C ARG A 70 -1.49 15.27 14.33
N PHE A 71 -1.03 14.50 15.30
CA PHE A 71 -1.59 13.19 15.62
C PHE A 71 -2.08 13.20 17.05
N ILE A 72 -3.36 12.86 17.21
CA ILE A 72 -4.04 12.75 18.50
C ILE A 72 -4.46 11.30 18.63
N PHE A 73 -3.96 10.66 19.69
CA PHE A 73 -4.29 9.29 20.03
C PHE A 73 -4.42 9.20 21.56
N ASN A 74 -5.62 8.92 22.03
CA ASN A 74 -5.96 8.78 23.44
C ASN A 74 -7.13 7.81 23.57
N ASP A 75 -7.71 7.67 24.76
CA ASP A 75 -8.80 6.71 25.02
C ASP A 75 -10.16 7.09 24.39
N GLU A 76 -10.28 8.27 23.79
CA GLU A 76 -11.54 8.77 23.22
C GLU A 76 -11.53 8.74 21.69
N ARG A 77 -10.37 9.02 21.06
CA ARG A 77 -10.28 9.14 19.61
C ARG A 77 -8.89 8.91 19.04
N PHE A 78 -8.91 8.52 17.77
CA PHE A 78 -7.79 8.58 16.84
C PHE A 78 -8.06 9.70 15.84
N GLU A 79 -7.16 10.68 15.75
CA GLU A 79 -7.35 11.84 14.88
C GLU A 79 -6.04 12.31 14.25
N ILE A 80 -6.10 12.66 12.97
CA ILE A 80 -5.00 13.22 12.19
C ILE A 80 -5.41 14.59 11.70
N LEU A 81 -4.53 15.57 11.90
CA LEU A 81 -4.70 16.96 11.50
C LEU A 81 -3.89 17.29 10.25
N SER A 82 -4.43 18.19 9.43
CA SER A 82 -3.71 18.86 8.35
C SER A 82 -2.57 19.72 8.91
N THR A 83 -1.74 20.27 8.03
CA THR A 83 -0.71 21.24 8.42
C THR A 83 -1.30 22.57 8.90
N GLN A 84 -2.59 22.82 8.64
CA GLN A 84 -3.34 23.99 9.12
C GLN A 84 -4.03 23.74 10.48
N GLY A 85 -4.02 22.49 10.96
CA GLY A 85 -4.64 22.09 12.23
C GLY A 85 -6.10 21.61 12.09
N ASP A 86 -6.64 21.55 10.88
CA ASP A 86 -7.98 21.01 10.63
C ASP A 86 -7.97 19.47 10.62
N PRO A 87 -8.97 18.77 11.18
CA PRO A 87 -9.06 17.33 11.09
C PRO A 87 -9.19 16.86 9.64
N ILE A 88 -8.30 15.96 9.22
CA ILE A 88 -8.36 15.26 7.91
C ILE A 88 -8.78 13.80 8.05
N TYR A 89 -8.67 13.25 9.26
CA TYR A 89 -9.23 11.96 9.63
C TYR A 89 -9.59 11.99 11.11
N THR A 90 -10.79 11.52 11.45
CA THR A 90 -11.26 11.38 12.83
C THR A 90 -12.00 10.06 12.98
N HIS A 91 -11.60 9.28 13.97
CA HIS A 91 -12.31 8.10 14.44
C HIS A 91 -12.52 8.24 15.94
N VAL A 92 -13.77 8.45 16.35
CA VAL A 92 -14.18 8.45 17.76
C VAL A 92 -14.60 7.04 18.11
N TYR A 93 -14.02 6.47 19.17
CA TYR A 93 -14.28 5.09 19.51
C TYR A 93 -15.70 4.92 20.05
N GLN A 94 -16.37 3.87 19.59
CA GLN A 94 -17.71 3.50 20.04
C GLN A 94 -17.70 2.33 21.03
N GLU A 95 -16.68 1.49 20.93
CA GLU A 95 -16.49 0.29 21.75
C GLU A 95 -15.11 0.37 22.41
N GLU A 96 -14.16 -0.43 21.96
CA GLU A 96 -12.78 -0.41 22.46
C GLU A 96 -11.91 0.58 21.67
N PRO A 97 -10.88 1.19 22.30
CA PRO A 97 -9.90 2.00 21.61
C PRO A 97 -9.16 1.22 20.52
N ASP A 98 -8.86 1.90 19.41
CA ASP A 98 -7.94 1.37 18.41
C ASP A 98 -6.56 1.12 19.04
N THR A 99 -5.80 0.17 18.49
CA THR A 99 -4.40 -0.03 18.84
C THR A 99 -3.48 0.67 17.85
N PHE A 100 -2.64 1.59 18.31
CA PHE A 100 -1.55 2.12 17.49
C PHE A 100 -0.51 1.03 17.23
N VAL A 101 -0.16 0.81 15.96
CA VAL A 101 0.82 -0.22 15.57
C VAL A 101 2.13 0.40 15.09
N ALA A 102 2.04 1.44 14.26
CA ALA A 102 3.21 2.11 13.72
C ALA A 102 2.91 3.45 13.05
N TYR A 103 3.92 4.31 13.00
CA TYR A 103 4.03 5.40 12.04
C TYR A 103 5.21 5.13 11.09
N TYR A 104 4.96 5.29 9.79
CA TYR A 104 5.93 5.15 8.70
C TYR A 104 6.21 6.54 8.12
N PRO A 105 7.26 7.23 8.60
CA PRO A 105 7.51 8.63 8.26
C PRO A 105 7.77 8.87 6.77
N GLU A 106 8.52 7.97 6.13
CA GLU A 106 8.90 8.11 4.72
C GLU A 106 7.69 8.06 3.78
N ASP A 107 6.69 7.23 4.12
CA ASP A 107 5.45 7.13 3.36
C ASP A 107 4.35 8.08 3.85
N ASN A 108 4.58 8.75 4.99
CA ASN A 108 3.57 9.55 5.69
C ASN A 108 2.31 8.75 6.03
N LEU A 109 2.47 7.53 6.55
CA LEU A 109 1.35 6.62 6.88
C LEU A 109 1.33 6.28 8.37
N ILE A 110 0.15 6.33 9.00
CA ILE A 110 -0.06 5.70 10.31
C ILE A 110 -0.81 4.38 10.10
N TYR A 111 -0.38 3.35 10.82
CA TYR A 111 -1.04 2.05 10.91
C TYR A 111 -1.59 1.84 12.31
N LYS A 112 -2.88 1.54 12.38
CA LYS A 112 -3.59 1.12 13.58
C LYS A 112 -4.36 -0.17 13.30
N LYS A 113 -4.76 -0.85 14.38
CA LYS A 113 -5.78 -1.91 14.34
C LYS A 113 -7.03 -1.46 15.08
N ASP A 114 -8.19 -1.86 14.59
CA ASP A 114 -9.43 -1.72 15.35
C ASP A 114 -9.62 -2.88 16.33
N TRP A 115 -10.72 -2.86 17.08
CA TRP A 115 -11.08 -3.90 18.04
C TRP A 115 -11.34 -5.29 17.41
N MET A 116 -11.53 -5.35 16.09
CA MET A 116 -11.65 -6.59 15.31
C MET A 116 -10.31 -7.02 14.70
N GLU A 117 -9.20 -6.40 15.11
CA GLU A 117 -7.85 -6.61 14.59
C GLU A 117 -7.68 -6.26 13.09
N SER A 118 -8.65 -5.55 12.49
CA SER A 118 -8.62 -5.11 11.10
C SER A 118 -7.51 -4.08 10.89
N ASP A 119 -6.85 -4.14 9.75
CA ASP A 119 -5.78 -3.21 9.41
C ASP A 119 -6.33 -1.89 8.91
N TYR A 120 -5.93 -0.80 9.57
CA TYR A 120 -6.21 0.57 9.14
C TYR A 120 -4.92 1.34 8.92
N VAL A 121 -4.59 1.55 7.64
CA VAL A 121 -3.45 2.37 7.24
C VAL A 121 -3.96 3.66 6.63
N ILE A 122 -3.54 4.79 7.19
CA ILE A 122 -4.11 6.11 6.90
C ILE A 122 -3.00 7.07 6.50
N SER A 123 -3.21 7.80 5.41
CA SER A 123 -2.32 8.90 5.03
C SER A 123 -2.38 10.04 6.04
N THR A 124 -1.22 10.42 6.57
CA THR A 124 -1.08 11.61 7.42
C THR A 124 -1.08 12.93 6.65
N VAL A 125 -1.18 12.86 5.31
CA VAL A 125 -1.25 14.01 4.40
C VAL A 125 -2.68 14.22 3.92
N THR A 126 -3.36 13.16 3.48
CA THR A 126 -4.70 13.25 2.89
C THR A 126 -5.83 12.74 3.78
N GLY A 127 -5.52 11.96 4.83
CA GLY A 127 -6.52 11.28 5.65
C GLY A 127 -7.16 10.05 4.98
N GLU A 128 -6.75 9.73 3.76
CA GLU A 128 -7.29 8.59 3.01
C GLU A 128 -6.80 7.26 3.57
N PHE A 129 -7.69 6.27 3.56
CA PHE A 129 -7.34 4.88 3.88
C PHE A 129 -6.59 4.24 2.70
N LEU A 130 -5.53 3.50 3.03
CA LEU A 130 -4.79 2.66 2.11
C LEU A 130 -5.05 1.20 2.47
N GLY A 131 -5.57 0.43 1.52
CA GLY A 131 -5.74 -1.01 1.66
C GLY A 131 -4.41 -1.76 1.50
N GLU A 132 -3.41 -1.44 2.31
CA GLU A 132 -2.13 -2.13 2.39
C GLU A 132 -1.39 -1.85 3.70
N VAL A 133 -0.61 -2.82 4.20
CA VAL A 133 0.28 -2.64 5.36
C VAL A 133 1.74 -2.50 4.90
N PRO A 134 2.41 -1.36 5.18
CA PRO A 134 3.77 -1.10 4.70
C PRO A 134 4.81 -2.16 5.06
N SER A 135 4.75 -2.72 6.27
CA SER A 135 5.69 -3.76 6.72
C SER A 135 5.53 -5.10 6.00
N GLY A 136 4.41 -5.34 5.32
CA GLY A 136 4.15 -6.55 4.56
C GLY A 136 4.58 -6.47 3.09
N ARG A 137 5.16 -5.35 2.66
CA ARG A 137 5.52 -5.14 1.25
C ARG A 137 6.74 -5.98 0.86
N ASN A 138 6.67 -6.62 -0.30
CA ASN A 138 7.77 -7.38 -0.90
C ASN A 138 8.02 -6.88 -2.33
N TYR A 139 9.10 -6.13 -2.53
CA TYR A 139 9.41 -5.46 -3.79
C TYR A 139 10.12 -6.38 -4.77
N SER A 140 9.89 -6.19 -6.07
CA SER A 140 10.69 -6.78 -7.14
C SER A 140 12.12 -6.18 -7.16
N PRO A 141 13.12 -6.86 -7.75
CA PRO A 141 14.51 -6.41 -7.73
C PRO A 141 14.78 -4.99 -8.27
N GLY A 142 14.02 -4.55 -9.27
CA GLY A 142 14.07 -3.21 -9.87
C GLY A 142 13.02 -2.24 -9.32
N TYR A 143 12.29 -2.64 -8.28
CA TYR A 143 11.31 -1.82 -7.56
C TYR A 143 10.17 -1.26 -8.44
N GLN A 144 9.87 -1.89 -9.58
CA GLN A 144 8.71 -1.49 -10.40
C GLN A 144 7.44 -2.22 -10.00
N TYR A 145 7.56 -3.31 -9.26
CA TYR A 145 6.43 -4.07 -8.72
C TYR A 145 6.64 -4.37 -7.24
N ARG A 146 5.54 -4.64 -6.54
CA ARG A 146 5.58 -5.17 -5.19
C ARG A 146 4.34 -6.01 -4.90
N MET A 147 4.52 -7.01 -4.05
CA MET A 147 3.43 -7.70 -3.38
C MET A 147 3.09 -6.93 -2.10
N SER A 148 1.82 -6.86 -1.77
CA SER A 148 1.33 -6.27 -0.53
C SER A 148 0.12 -7.03 -0.01
N ALA A 149 -0.25 -6.76 1.23
CA ALA A 149 -1.45 -7.32 1.84
C ALA A 149 -2.06 -6.38 2.88
N PHE A 150 -3.32 -6.63 3.22
CA PHE A 150 -3.97 -6.11 4.43
C PHE A 150 -5.06 -7.09 4.88
N TYR A 151 -5.40 -7.04 6.17
CA TYR A 151 -6.50 -7.77 6.76
C TYR A 151 -7.69 -6.85 7.01
N ASN A 152 -8.88 -7.21 6.56
CA ASN A 152 -10.07 -6.35 6.68
C ASN A 152 -11.00 -6.69 7.86
N GLY A 153 -10.54 -7.52 8.80
CA GLY A 153 -11.36 -8.01 9.93
C GLY A 153 -12.09 -9.33 9.65
N GLN A 154 -12.12 -9.78 8.39
CA GLN A 154 -12.69 -11.06 8.01
C GLN A 154 -11.66 -11.93 7.28
N GLU A 155 -10.95 -11.35 6.30
CA GLU A 155 -10.00 -12.05 5.46
C GLU A 155 -8.78 -11.17 5.13
N ALA A 156 -7.67 -11.84 4.81
CA ALA A 156 -6.48 -11.17 4.30
C ALA A 156 -6.61 -11.04 2.78
N GLU A 157 -6.40 -9.84 2.26
CA GLU A 157 -6.30 -9.61 0.83
C GLU A 157 -4.85 -9.36 0.45
N TRP A 158 -4.38 -10.13 -0.53
CA TRP A 158 -3.01 -10.13 -1.04
C TRP A 158 -3.05 -9.75 -2.52
N PHE A 159 -2.18 -8.83 -2.95
CA PHE A 159 -2.21 -8.31 -4.31
C PHE A 159 -0.86 -7.73 -4.73
N ILE A 160 -0.68 -7.65 -6.05
CA ILE A 160 0.49 -7.07 -6.69
C ILE A 160 0.16 -5.64 -7.13
N GLN A 161 1.11 -4.74 -6.94
CA GLN A 161 1.06 -3.37 -7.43
C GLN A 161 2.21 -3.08 -8.37
N LYS A 162 1.99 -2.14 -9.29
CA LYS A 162 3.01 -1.56 -10.16
C LYS A 162 3.23 -0.10 -9.82
N LYS A 163 4.49 0.35 -9.89
CA LYS A 163 4.83 1.77 -9.83
C LYS A 163 4.56 2.44 -11.18
N VAL A 164 3.66 3.42 -11.20
CA VAL A 164 3.29 4.22 -12.39
C VAL A 164 3.38 5.69 -12.00
N SER A 165 4.27 6.43 -12.67
CA SER A 165 4.49 7.87 -12.41
C SER A 165 4.73 8.20 -10.93
N GLY A 166 5.43 7.31 -10.21
CA GLY A 166 5.72 7.48 -8.77
C GLY A 166 4.66 6.93 -7.82
N HIS A 167 3.48 6.53 -8.32
CA HIS A 167 2.38 6.01 -7.52
C HIS A 167 2.23 4.49 -7.66
N TRP A 168 1.77 3.81 -6.61
CA TRP A 168 1.50 2.38 -6.64
C TRP A 168 0.07 2.11 -7.09
N VAL A 169 -0.07 1.28 -8.12
CA VAL A 169 -1.35 0.94 -8.74
C VAL A 169 -1.55 -0.58 -8.66
N LYS A 170 -2.65 -1.02 -8.04
CA LYS A 170 -3.01 -2.44 -7.90
C LYS A 170 -3.29 -3.06 -9.26
N LEU A 171 -2.70 -4.23 -9.53
CA LEU A 171 -2.78 -4.94 -10.81
C LEU A 171 -3.86 -6.03 -10.85
N ASN A 172 -4.16 -6.62 -9.70
CA ASN A 172 -5.15 -7.68 -9.57
C ASN A 172 -6.09 -7.36 -8.41
N GLY A 173 -7.40 -7.51 -8.63
CA GLY A 173 -8.40 -7.50 -7.58
C GLY A 173 -8.72 -8.88 -7.02
N HIS A 174 -9.47 -8.92 -5.93
CA HIS A 174 -10.04 -10.13 -5.33
C HIS A 174 -10.77 -11.01 -6.37
N SER A 175 -11.39 -10.44 -7.42
CA SER A 175 -12.09 -11.18 -8.48
C SER A 175 -11.19 -11.77 -9.57
N ASP A 176 -9.95 -11.31 -9.70
CA ASP A 176 -9.16 -11.51 -10.93
C ASP A 176 -8.13 -12.63 -10.82
N ASN A 177 -7.71 -12.96 -9.60
CA ASN A 177 -6.73 -14.02 -9.33
C ASN A 177 -6.98 -14.64 -7.95
N TYR A 178 -7.95 -15.56 -7.88
CA TYR A 178 -8.31 -16.28 -6.64
C TYR A 178 -7.11 -16.99 -5.99
N GLN A 179 -6.08 -17.31 -6.77
CA GLN A 179 -4.88 -17.97 -6.27
C GLN A 179 -4.09 -17.07 -5.32
N LEU A 180 -4.18 -15.75 -5.44
CA LEU A 180 -3.44 -14.84 -4.56
C LEU A 180 -4.13 -14.61 -3.21
N HIS A 181 -5.32 -15.14 -2.93
CA HIS A 181 -6.06 -14.80 -1.70
C HIS A 181 -5.44 -15.30 -0.40
N THR A 182 -4.63 -16.36 -0.47
CA THR A 182 -4.17 -17.09 0.73
C THR A 182 -2.67 -17.35 0.67
N VAL A 183 -1.90 -16.36 0.22
CA VAL A 183 -0.44 -16.46 0.10
C VAL A 183 0.19 -16.67 1.47
N ARG A 184 1.11 -17.64 1.57
CA ARG A 184 1.92 -17.91 2.76
C ARG A 184 3.36 -17.46 2.54
N ASP A 185 4.01 -18.00 1.52
CA ASP A 185 5.38 -17.65 1.12
C ASP A 185 5.34 -16.96 -0.25
N PHE A 186 6.12 -15.89 -0.44
CA PHE A 186 6.17 -15.15 -1.70
C PHE A 186 7.61 -14.72 -2.03
N TYR A 187 8.02 -14.92 -3.29
CA TYR A 187 9.35 -14.55 -3.76
C TYR A 187 9.32 -14.03 -5.20
N TRP A 188 10.00 -12.91 -5.46
CA TRP A 188 10.32 -12.52 -6.84
C TRP A 188 11.53 -13.29 -7.37
N VAL A 189 11.39 -13.87 -8.56
CA VAL A 189 12.49 -14.49 -9.32
C VAL A 189 13.30 -13.41 -10.04
N ASP A 190 12.58 -12.45 -10.63
CA ASP A 190 13.10 -11.28 -11.31
C ASP A 190 12.02 -10.19 -11.32
N GLU A 191 12.18 -9.18 -12.17
CA GLU A 191 11.27 -8.04 -12.22
C GLU A 191 9.82 -8.40 -12.56
N HIS A 192 9.59 -9.46 -13.32
CA HIS A 192 8.25 -9.79 -13.83
C HIS A 192 7.77 -11.17 -13.37
N ARG A 193 8.66 -12.02 -12.86
CA ARG A 193 8.33 -13.38 -12.43
C ARG A 193 8.44 -13.53 -10.94
N PHE A 194 7.51 -14.27 -10.36
CA PHE A 194 7.46 -14.57 -8.94
C PHE A 194 6.94 -15.98 -8.72
N PHE A 195 7.07 -16.51 -7.52
CA PHE A 195 6.45 -17.77 -7.12
C PHE A 195 6.00 -17.69 -5.67
N PHE A 196 4.96 -18.45 -5.34
CA PHE A 196 4.34 -18.40 -4.02
C PHE A 196 3.65 -19.70 -3.65
N SER A 197 3.40 -19.88 -2.35
CA SER A 197 2.66 -21.00 -1.77
C SER A 197 1.36 -20.51 -1.15
N GLN A 198 0.35 -21.38 -1.04
CA GLN A 198 -0.91 -21.08 -0.36
C GLN A 198 -1.02 -21.73 1.02
N HIS A 199 -1.68 -21.04 1.95
CA HIS A 199 -1.84 -21.50 3.34
C HIS A 199 -2.77 -22.71 3.49
N TYR A 200 -3.90 -22.78 2.76
CA TYR A 200 -4.95 -23.77 3.04
C TYR A 200 -4.90 -25.04 2.18
N PHE A 201 -4.32 -24.97 0.98
CA PHE A 201 -4.42 -26.04 -0.01
C PHE A 201 -3.10 -26.73 -0.33
N GLU A 202 -2.01 -26.33 0.33
CA GLU A 202 -0.65 -26.83 0.04
C GLU A 202 -0.31 -26.76 -1.46
N LYS A 203 -0.75 -25.68 -2.12
CA LYS A 203 -0.52 -25.43 -3.54
C LYS A 203 0.59 -24.44 -3.76
N TYR A 204 1.28 -24.60 -4.87
CA TYR A 204 2.44 -23.80 -5.25
C TYR A 204 2.22 -23.24 -6.66
N TYR A 205 2.63 -22.00 -6.87
CA TYR A 205 2.37 -21.28 -8.12
C TYR A 205 3.62 -20.57 -8.61
N LEU A 206 3.80 -20.58 -9.93
CA LEU A 206 4.65 -19.64 -10.65
C LEU A 206 3.76 -18.54 -11.23
N GLY A 207 4.10 -17.30 -10.95
CA GLY A 207 3.40 -16.12 -11.45
C GLY A 207 4.24 -15.30 -12.42
N THR A 208 3.56 -14.56 -13.30
CA THR A 208 4.19 -13.59 -14.20
C THR A 208 3.31 -12.36 -14.34
N VAL A 209 3.92 -11.18 -14.32
CA VAL A 209 3.29 -9.91 -14.68
C VAL A 209 3.61 -9.59 -16.13
N THR A 210 2.60 -9.52 -16.98
CA THR A 210 2.76 -9.19 -18.41
C THR A 210 1.94 -7.97 -18.78
N LYS A 211 2.34 -7.29 -19.85
CA LYS A 211 1.54 -6.25 -20.49
C LYS A 211 0.53 -6.92 -21.41
N LYS A 212 -0.73 -6.48 -21.37
CA LYS A 212 -1.80 -6.89 -22.31
C LYS A 212 -1.47 -6.51 -23.74
#